data_AF-A0A3B8NPK7-F1
#
_entry.id   AF-A0A3B8NPK7-F1
#
_cell.length_a   1.000
_cell.length_b   1.000
_cell.length_c   1.000
_cell.angle_alpha   90.00
_cell.angle_beta   90.00
_cell.angle_gamma   90.00
#
_symmetry.space_group_name_H-M   'P 1'
#
loop_
_entity.id
_entity.type
_entity.pdbx_description
1 polymer ?
#
loop_
_entity_poly.entity_id
_entity_poly.type
_entity_poly.pdbx_seq_one_letter_code
_entity_poly.pdbx_strand_id
1 'polypeptide(L)'
;CTVKVINPIQSDSLRNLYIRVTKNDRKDSFLVAEVLRFGRFTETKVPDEPLVQLRELSRLRVELMQTVGDIKRRILGILDRIFPEFPGCFGNAFGQAAIKVLKSYPNPEQLANADLNELAELLKESSQG
;
A
#
# COMPACT_ATOMS: atom_id res chain seq x y z
N CYS A 1 -27.93 29.36 7.93
CA CYS A 1 -26.49 29.51 7.62
C CYS A 1 -26.10 28.48 6.56
N THR A 2 -25.47 28.90 5.47
CA THR A 2 -25.05 28.01 4.37
C THR A 2 -23.57 27.71 4.50
N VAL A 3 -23.19 26.45 4.70
CA VAL A 3 -21.79 26.02 4.79
C VAL A 3 -21.29 25.64 3.39
N LYS A 4 -20.15 26.19 2.97
CA LYS A 4 -19.54 25.94 1.66
C LYS A 4 -18.20 25.23 1.84
N VAL A 5 -18.02 24.08 1.18
CA VAL A 5 -16.74 23.35 1.18
C VAL A 5 -15.91 23.79 -0.02
N ILE A 6 -14.68 24.26 0.23
CA ILE A 6 -13.76 24.75 -0.80
C ILE A 6 -12.48 23.93 -0.75
N ASN A 7 -11.97 23.53 -1.92
CA ASN A 7 -10.73 22.77 -2.02
C ASN A 7 -9.56 23.67 -1.60
N PRO A 8 -8.71 23.24 -0.64
CA PRO A 8 -7.54 24.01 -0.20
C PRO A 8 -6.61 24.45 -1.33
N ILE A 9 -6.49 23.64 -2.40
CA ILE A 9 -5.67 23.96 -3.58
C ILE A 9 -6.22 25.21 -4.31
N GLN A 10 -7.54 25.39 -4.35
CA GLN A 10 -8.13 26.58 -4.98
C GLN A 10 -7.86 27.84 -4.16
N SER A 11 -8.02 27.77 -2.83
CA SER A 11 -7.67 28.89 -1.95
C SER A 11 -6.17 29.23 -2.03
N ASP A 12 -5.31 28.22 -2.19
CA ASP A 12 -3.86 28.42 -2.31
C ASP A 12 -3.44 28.95 -3.69
N SER A 13 -4.12 28.53 -4.77
CA SER A 13 -3.90 29.10 -6.11
C SER A 13 -4.23 30.60 -6.17
N LEU A 14 -5.25 31.05 -5.42
CA LEU A 14 -5.61 32.46 -5.34
C LEU A 14 -4.62 33.25 -4.48
N ARG A 15 -4.01 32.60 -3.48
CA ARG A 15 -2.91 33.18 -2.69
C ARG A 15 -1.69 33.50 -3.56
N ASN A 16 -1.41 32.68 -4.58
CA ASN A 16 -0.30 32.88 -5.52
C ASN A 16 -0.51 34.06 -6.50
N LEU A 17 -1.73 34.64 -6.60
CA LEU A 17 -1.96 35.91 -7.30
C LEU A 17 -1.41 37.11 -6.54
N TYR A 18 -1.15 36.99 -5.23
CA TYR A 18 -0.60 38.05 -4.40
C TYR A 18 0.92 37.93 -4.31
N ILE A 19 1.62 39.00 -4.69
CA ILE A 19 3.10 39.07 -4.83
C ILE A 19 3.85 38.79 -3.51
N ARG A 20 3.19 38.87 -2.33
CA ARG A 20 3.79 38.58 -1.02
C ARG A 20 3.01 37.53 -0.25
N VAL A 21 3.61 36.35 -0.10
CA VAL A 21 3.11 35.27 0.76
C VAL A 21 3.45 35.60 2.22
N THR A 22 2.60 36.39 2.88
CA THR A 22 2.68 36.60 4.33
C THR A 22 1.51 35.91 5.00
N LYS A 23 1.77 34.85 5.77
CA LYS A 23 0.77 34.19 6.61
C LYS A 23 0.44 35.08 7.80
N ASN A 24 -0.80 35.56 7.88
CA ASN A 24 -1.29 36.38 8.97
C ASN A 24 -2.81 36.25 8.97
N ASP A 25 -3.40 35.85 10.09
CA ASP A 25 -4.83 35.52 10.22
C ASP A 25 -5.76 36.61 9.67
N ARG A 26 -5.38 37.89 9.79
CA ARG A 26 -6.13 39.02 9.22
C ARG A 26 -6.16 38.99 7.69
N LYS A 27 -5.01 38.72 7.06
CA LYS A 27 -4.88 38.63 5.60
C LYS A 27 -5.53 37.35 5.07
N ASP A 28 -5.38 36.25 5.80
CA ASP A 28 -5.98 34.96 5.44
C ASP A 28 -7.51 35.03 5.48
N SER A 29 -8.07 35.66 6.53
CA SER A 29 -9.52 35.90 6.61
C SER A 29 -10.03 36.79 5.49
N PHE A 30 -9.28 37.85 5.16
CA PHE A 30 -9.63 38.74 4.04
C PHE A 30 -9.58 38.00 2.70
N LEU A 31 -8.54 37.19 2.46
CA LEU A 31 -8.40 36.39 1.25
C LEU A 31 -9.56 35.39 1.12
N VAL A 32 -9.93 34.69 2.19
CA VAL A 32 -11.09 33.77 2.20
C VAL A 32 -12.39 34.51 1.89
N ALA A 33 -12.60 35.69 2.51
CA ALA A 33 -13.78 36.52 2.21
C ALA A 33 -13.78 37.00 0.76
N GLU A 34 -12.62 37.33 0.19
CA GLU A 34 -12.44 37.76 -1.18
C GLU A 34 -12.68 36.62 -2.19
N VAL A 35 -12.22 35.41 -1.89
CA VAL A 35 -12.54 34.17 -2.64
C VAL A 35 -14.05 33.96 -2.66
N LEU A 36 -14.71 34.07 -1.50
CA LEU A 36 -16.17 33.95 -1.39
C LEU A 36 -16.90 35.05 -2.17
N ARG A 37 -16.43 36.30 -2.07
CA ARG A 37 -17.04 37.48 -2.71
C ARG A 37 -16.96 37.43 -4.24
N PHE A 38 -15.82 37.02 -4.79
CA PHE A 38 -15.66 36.94 -6.23
C PHE A 38 -16.35 35.72 -6.85
N GLY A 39 -16.78 34.75 -6.04
CA GLY A 39 -17.52 33.57 -6.51
C GLY A 39 -16.72 32.68 -7.47
N ARG A 40 -15.42 32.95 -7.68
CA ARG A 40 -14.51 32.17 -8.54
C ARG A 40 -13.96 30.95 -7.82
N PHE A 41 -14.78 30.29 -7.01
CA PHE A 41 -14.45 29.03 -6.38
C PHE A 41 -15.45 27.99 -6.84
N THR A 42 -14.94 26.80 -7.17
CA THR A 42 -15.80 25.66 -7.45
C THR A 42 -16.07 24.99 -6.11
N GLU A 43 -17.32 25.02 -5.67
CA GLU A 43 -17.73 24.29 -4.47
C GLU A 43 -17.32 22.82 -4.61
N THR A 44 -16.55 22.36 -3.64
CA THR A 44 -16.08 20.98 -3.63
C THR A 44 -17.27 20.13 -3.26
N LYS A 45 -17.77 19.37 -4.24
CA LYS A 45 -18.76 18.34 -3.97
C LYS A 45 -18.12 17.32 -3.03
N VAL A 46 -18.59 17.30 -1.79
CA VAL A 46 -18.29 16.20 -0.89
C VAL A 46 -18.84 14.95 -1.58
N PRO A 47 -18.01 13.92 -1.83
CA PRO A 47 -18.48 12.72 -2.49
C PRO A 47 -19.59 12.10 -1.65
N ASP A 48 -20.61 11.57 -2.32
CA ASP A 48 -21.65 10.80 -1.64
C ASP A 48 -21.02 9.64 -0.86
N GLU A 49 -21.66 9.25 0.24
CA GLU A 49 -21.15 8.21 1.13
C GLU A 49 -20.70 6.92 0.42
N PRO A 50 -21.41 6.39 -0.61
CA PRO A 50 -20.96 5.23 -1.38
C PRO A 50 -19.62 5.47 -2.12
N LEU A 51 -19.38 6.68 -2.63
CA LEU A 51 -18.14 7.02 -3.32
C LEU A 51 -16.96 7.13 -2.35
N VAL A 52 -17.20 7.60 -1.12
CA VAL A 52 -16.20 7.61 -0.06
C VAL A 52 -15.83 6.18 0.32
N GLN A 53 -16.82 5.32 0.55
CA GLN A 53 -16.59 3.91 0.88
C GLN A 53 -15.80 3.18 -0.22
N LEU A 54 -16.14 3.41 -1.50
CA LEU A 54 -15.40 2.80 -2.62
C LEU A 54 -13.94 3.26 -2.68
N ARG A 55 -13.67 4.54 -2.39
CA ARG A 55 -12.29 5.06 -2.31
C ARG A 55 -11.52 4.40 -1.18
N GLU A 56 -12.13 4.25 -0.01
CA GLU A 56 -11.48 3.60 1.13
C GLU A 56 -11.19 2.12 0.86
N LEU A 57 -12.14 1.39 0.25
CA LEU A 57 -11.89 0.00 -0.18
C LEU A 57 -10.74 -0.10 -1.19
N SER A 58 -10.65 0.85 -2.13
CA SER A 58 -9.58 0.88 -3.11
C SER A 58 -8.22 1.14 -2.45
N ARG A 59 -8.17 2.03 -1.46
CA ARG A 59 -6.96 2.30 -0.66
C ARG A 59 -6.55 1.09 0.15
N LEU A 60 -7.48 0.47 0.86
CA LEU A 60 -7.25 -0.74 1.65
C LEU A 60 -6.67 -1.86 0.79
N ARG A 61 -7.21 -2.06 -0.43
CA ARG A 61 -6.66 -3.05 -1.36
C ARG A 61 -5.20 -2.79 -1.69
N VAL A 62 -4.82 -1.54 -1.98
CA VAL A 62 -3.43 -1.18 -2.28
C VAL A 62 -2.53 -1.40 -1.08
N GLU A 63 -2.98 -1.02 0.11
CA GLU A 63 -2.25 -1.25 1.36
C GLU A 63 -1.99 -2.73 1.61
N LEU A 64 -3.02 -3.58 1.48
CA LEU A 64 -2.88 -5.03 1.62
C LEU A 64 -1.88 -5.61 0.59
N MET A 65 -1.92 -5.14 -0.66
CA MET A 65 -0.96 -5.56 -1.68
C MET A 65 0.48 -5.17 -1.31
N GLN A 66 0.69 -3.98 -0.75
CA GLN A 66 1.99 -3.53 -0.25
C GLN A 66 2.46 -4.40 0.91
N THR A 67 1.59 -4.67 1.89
CA THR A 67 1.88 -5.53 3.04
C THR A 67 2.31 -6.94 2.60
N VAL A 68 1.61 -7.54 1.63
CA VAL A 68 2.01 -8.84 1.06
C VAL A 68 3.41 -8.77 0.45
N GLY A 69 3.73 -7.68 -0.27
CA GLY A 69 5.06 -7.45 -0.83
C GLY A 69 6.14 -7.26 0.24
N ASP A 70 5.85 -6.58 1.34
CA ASP A 70 6.75 -6.41 2.49
C ASP A 70 7.04 -7.75 3.18
N ILE A 71 6.01 -8.56 3.42
CA ILE A 71 6.15 -9.89 4.03
C ILE A 71 7.03 -10.79 3.17
N LYS A 72 6.80 -10.82 1.84
CA LYS A 72 7.65 -11.59 0.92
C LYS A 72 9.11 -11.15 0.97
N ARG A 73 9.38 -9.84 0.95
CA ARG A 73 10.75 -9.30 1.08
C ARG A 73 11.40 -9.69 2.41
N ARG A 74 10.63 -9.65 3.51
CA ARG A 74 11.13 -10.09 4.82
C ARG A 74 11.48 -11.57 4.84
N ILE A 75 10.66 -12.43 4.23
CA ILE A 75 10.94 -13.86 4.11
C ILE A 75 12.21 -14.09 3.28
N LEU A 76 12.36 -13.42 2.12
CA LEU A 76 13.57 -13.50 1.31
C LEU A 76 14.80 -13.06 2.09
N GLY A 77 14.75 -11.95 2.82
CA GLY A 77 15.89 -11.50 3.62
C GLY A 77 16.29 -12.46 4.74
N ILE A 78 15.33 -13.21 5.30
CA ILE A 78 15.63 -14.29 6.25
C ILE A 78 16.26 -15.47 5.51
N LEU A 79 15.68 -15.89 4.38
CA LEU A 79 16.19 -16.98 3.55
C LEU A 79 17.60 -16.70 3.04
N ASP A 80 17.91 -15.51 2.57
CA ASP A 80 19.26 -15.15 2.10
C ASP A 80 20.32 -15.30 3.21
N ARG A 81 19.93 -15.15 4.48
CA ARG A 81 20.83 -15.27 5.64
C ARG A 81 21.06 -16.72 6.06
N ILE A 82 20.05 -17.59 5.95
CA ILE A 82 20.12 -18.96 6.48
C ILE A 82 20.19 -20.02 5.38
N PHE A 83 19.64 -19.74 4.20
CA PHE A 83 19.49 -20.67 3.09
C PHE A 83 19.38 -19.96 1.71
N PRO A 84 20.47 -19.34 1.24
CA PRO A 84 20.45 -18.49 0.03
C PRO A 84 20.20 -19.26 -1.28
N GLU A 85 20.41 -20.57 -1.31
CA GLU A 85 20.19 -21.39 -2.52
C GLU A 85 18.71 -21.74 -2.75
N PHE A 86 17.87 -21.63 -1.71
CA PHE A 86 16.47 -22.03 -1.76
C PHE A 86 15.64 -21.39 -2.88
N PRO A 87 15.71 -20.05 -3.13
CA PRO A 87 14.95 -19.43 -4.20
C PRO A 87 15.34 -19.94 -5.60
N GLY A 88 16.57 -20.46 -5.77
CA GLY A 88 17.04 -21.05 -7.03
C GLY A 88 16.57 -22.49 -7.24
N CYS A 89 16.22 -23.22 -6.18
CA CYS A 89 15.71 -24.59 -6.25
C CYS A 89 14.28 -24.67 -6.80
N PHE A 90 13.51 -23.59 -6.71
CA PHE A 90 12.11 -23.54 -7.13
C PHE A 90 11.90 -22.48 -8.21
N GLY A 91 11.11 -22.80 -9.25
CA GLY A 91 10.70 -21.80 -10.25
C GLY A 91 9.90 -20.64 -9.66
N ASN A 92 9.25 -20.86 -8.51
CA ASN A 92 8.61 -19.81 -7.71
C ASN A 92 8.90 -20.05 -6.22
N ALA A 93 9.74 -19.19 -5.61
CA ALA A 93 10.10 -19.25 -4.20
C ALA A 93 8.90 -19.10 -3.23
N PHE A 94 7.77 -18.59 -3.72
CA PHE A 94 6.51 -18.49 -2.98
C PHE A 94 5.39 -19.38 -3.57
N GLY A 95 5.75 -20.39 -4.36
CA GLY A 95 4.80 -21.40 -4.82
C GLY A 95 4.24 -22.22 -3.66
N GLN A 96 3.11 -22.91 -3.89
CA GLN A 96 2.49 -23.75 -2.85
C GLN A 96 3.47 -24.82 -2.34
N ALA A 97 4.23 -25.44 -3.25
CA ALA A 97 5.29 -26.38 -2.93
C ALA A 97 6.38 -25.77 -2.03
N ALA A 98 6.97 -24.65 -2.44
CA ALA A 98 8.02 -23.96 -1.69
C ALA A 98 7.56 -23.54 -0.29
N ILE A 99 6.34 -23.01 -0.17
CA ILE A 99 5.76 -22.64 1.14
C ILE A 99 5.50 -23.87 2.00
N LYS A 100 5.01 -24.98 1.43
CA LYS A 100 4.77 -26.23 2.18
C LYS A 100 6.09 -26.80 2.71
N VAL A 101 7.15 -26.78 1.90
CA VAL A 101 8.51 -27.18 2.32
C VAL A 101 9.02 -26.29 3.45
N LEU A 102 8.91 -24.96 3.35
CA LEU A 102 9.35 -24.05 4.42
C LEU A 102 8.55 -24.20 5.72
N LYS A 103 7.27 -24.59 5.63
CA LYS A 103 6.44 -24.87 6.82
C LYS A 103 6.82 -26.17 7.50
N SER A 104 7.15 -27.21 6.74
CA SER A 104 7.56 -28.51 7.27
C SER A 104 9.01 -28.50 7.75
N TYR A 105 9.89 -27.78 7.05
CA TYR A 105 11.33 -27.74 7.28
C TYR A 105 11.83 -26.29 7.33
N PRO A 106 11.65 -25.59 8.48
CA PRO A 106 12.08 -24.20 8.63
C PRO A 106 13.60 -24.04 8.73
N ASN A 107 14.33 -25.09 9.11
CA ASN A 107 15.78 -25.08 9.23
C ASN A 107 16.43 -25.80 8.03
N PRO A 108 17.49 -25.22 7.42
CA PRO A 108 18.18 -25.84 6.29
C PRO A 108 18.80 -27.20 6.65
N GLU A 109 19.29 -27.36 7.89
CA GLU A 109 19.81 -28.64 8.38
C GLU A 109 18.72 -29.72 8.50
N GLN A 110 17.50 -29.34 8.85
CA GLN A 110 16.38 -30.28 8.90
C GLN A 110 15.96 -30.70 7.49
N LEU A 111 16.02 -29.78 6.53
CA LEU A 111 15.77 -30.12 5.12
C LEU A 111 16.87 -31.03 4.55
N ALA A 112 18.14 -30.78 4.90
CA ALA A 112 19.26 -31.60 4.45
C ALA A 112 19.22 -33.03 5.03
N ASN A 113 18.66 -33.19 6.23
CA ASN A 113 18.48 -34.49 6.89
C ASN A 113 17.09 -35.11 6.63
N ALA A 114 16.22 -34.46 5.86
CA ALA A 114 14.90 -35.00 5.54
C ALA A 114 15.03 -36.18 4.57
N ASP A 115 14.11 -37.16 4.69
CA ASP A 115 14.06 -38.25 3.72
C ASP A 115 13.65 -37.70 2.34
N LEU A 116 14.45 -38.02 1.33
CA LEU A 116 14.23 -37.60 -0.05
C LEU A 116 12.91 -38.15 -0.60
N ASN A 117 12.47 -39.33 -0.13
CA ASN A 117 11.18 -39.90 -0.53
C ASN A 117 10.00 -39.08 0.01
N GLU A 118 10.03 -38.75 1.31
CA GLU A 118 9.01 -37.90 1.93
C GLU A 118 8.96 -36.50 1.31
N LEU A 119 10.14 -35.93 1.00
CA LEU A 119 10.23 -34.64 0.32
C LEU A 119 9.65 -34.71 -1.10
N ALA A 120 9.95 -35.78 -1.85
CA ALA A 120 9.42 -36.00 -3.19
C ALA A 120 7.89 -36.19 -3.20
N GLU A 121 7.34 -36.93 -2.23
CA GLU A 121 5.89 -37.06 -2.07
C GLU A 121 5.23 -35.72 -1.72
N LEU A 122 5.81 -34.97 -0.78
CA LEU A 122 5.35 -33.63 -0.41
C LEU A 122 5.29 -32.69 -1.62
N LEU A 123 6.33 -32.71 -2.44
CA LEU A 123 6.40 -31.92 -3.67
C LEU A 123 5.37 -32.38 -4.70
N LYS A 124 5.22 -33.70 -4.89
CA LYS A 124 4.26 -34.29 -5.84
C LYS A 124 2.81 -33.96 -5.49
N GLU A 125 2.45 -33.98 -4.20
CA GLU A 125 1.13 -33.55 -3.74
C GLU A 125 0.88 -32.06 -4.01
N SER A 126 1.89 -31.22 -3.78
CA SER A 126 1.79 -29.77 -3.96
C SER A 126 1.90 -29.30 -5.42
N SER A 127 2.29 -30.20 -6.33
CA SER A 127 2.47 -29.93 -7.76
C SER A 127 1.23 -30.21 -8.61
N GLN A 128 0.12 -30.72 -8.05
CA GLN A 128 -1.15 -30.89 -8.77
C GLN A 128 -1.93 -29.58 -8.94
N GLY A 129 -1.26 -28.52 -9.41
CA GLY A 129 -1.85 -27.23 -9.76
C GLY A 129 -1.43 -26.80 -11.14
#